data_AF-A0A969LJ68-F1
#
_entry.id   AF-A0A969LJ68-F1
#
_cell.length_a   1.000
_cell.length_b   1.000
_cell.length_c   1.000
_cell.angle_alpha   90.00
_cell.angle_beta   90.00
_cell.angle_gamma   90.00
#
_symmetry.space_group_name_H-M   'P 1'
#
loop_
_entity.id
_entity.type
_entity.pdbx_description
1 polymer ?
#
loop_
_entity_poly.entity_id
_entity_poly.type
_entity_poly.pdbx_seq_one_letter_code
_entity_poly.pdbx_strand_id
1 'polypeptide(L)' 'MTELLERAIASLQALPESEQDAIAAMILEEIEDDRRWDESFSRSPNILAKLAASAMAEYRAGQTQELDPETL' A
#
# COMPACT_ATOMS: atom_id res chain seq x y z
N MET A 1 -4.91 6.47 -23.76
CA MET A 1 -3.91 6.27 -22.69
C MET A 1 -3.63 7.65 -22.09
N THR A 2 -3.28 7.79 -20.82
CA THR A 2 -2.92 9.13 -20.30
C THR A 2 -1.55 9.51 -20.84
N GLU A 3 -1.26 10.80 -21.01
CA GLU A 3 0.05 11.26 -21.49
C GLU A 3 1.21 10.72 -20.63
N LEU A 4 0.98 10.59 -19.32
CA LEU A 4 1.96 10.02 -18.39
C LEU A 4 2.22 8.53 -18.67
N LEU A 5 1.17 7.74 -18.88
CA LEU A 5 1.30 6.31 -19.17
C LEU A 5 1.94 6.07 -20.55
N GLU A 6 1.63 6.90 -21.54
CA GLU A 6 2.29 6.87 -22.85
C GLU A 6 3.80 7.12 -22.73
N ARG A 7 4.18 8.15 -21.97
CA ARG A 7 5.60 8.46 -21.72
C ARG A 7 6.31 7.33 -20.97
N ALA A 8 5.66 6.74 -19.97
CA ALA A 8 6.22 5.62 -19.22
C ALA A 8 6.49 4.41 -20.13
N ILE A 9 5.51 4.02 -20.97
CA ILE A 9 5.67 2.90 -21.91
C ILE A 9 6.76 3.18 -22.93
N ALA A 10 6.81 4.40 -23.50
CA ALA A 10 7.86 4.78 -24.44
C ALA A 10 9.25 4.70 -23.81
N SER A 11 9.39 5.08 -22.53
CA SER A 11 10.64 4.92 -21.79
C SER A 11 10.99 3.45 -21.54
N LEU A 12 10.03 2.60 -21.18
CA LEU A 12 10.26 1.15 -21.02
C LEU A 12 10.72 0.51 -22.33
N GLN A 13 10.10 0.83 -23.46
CA GLN A 13 10.42 0.25 -24.77
C GLN A 13 11.87 0.48 -25.21
N ALA A 14 12.54 1.50 -24.66
CA ALA A 14 13.95 1.78 -24.94
C ALA A 14 14.94 0.92 -24.13
N LEU A 15 14.46 0.15 -23.15
CA LEU A 15 15.29 -0.69 -22.27
C LEU A 15 15.51 -2.10 -22.85
N PRO A 16 16.51 -2.86 -22.37
CA PRO A 16 16.65 -4.28 -22.66
C PRO A 16 15.40 -5.08 -22.23
N GLU A 17 15.08 -6.17 -22.94
CA GLU A 17 13.89 -7.01 -22.65
C GLU A 17 13.84 -7.48 -21.19
N SER A 18 14.98 -7.87 -20.61
CA SER A 18 15.05 -8.29 -19.21
C SER A 18 14.64 -7.20 -18.21
N GLU A 19 14.97 -5.93 -18.51
CA GLU A 19 14.56 -4.80 -17.69
C GLU A 19 13.09 -4.44 -17.91
N GLN A 20 12.61 -4.54 -19.15
CA GLN A 20 11.20 -4.38 -19.47
C GLN A 20 10.35 -5.39 -18.69
N ASP A 21 10.71 -6.66 -18.71
CA ASP A 21 10.00 -7.73 -18.01
C ASP A 21 10.03 -7.55 -16.49
N ALA A 22 11.20 -7.18 -15.93
CA ALA A 22 11.33 -6.92 -14.50
C ALA A 22 10.42 -5.78 -14.04
N ILE A 23 10.39 -4.67 -14.80
CA ILE A 23 9.55 -3.52 -14.47
C ILE A 23 8.07 -3.84 -14.69
N ALA A 24 7.73 -4.55 -15.78
CA ALA A 24 6.36 -4.99 -16.04
C ALA A 24 5.82 -5.88 -14.91
N ALA A 25 6.64 -6.82 -14.41
CA ALA A 25 6.28 -7.67 -13.29
C ALA A 25 5.96 -6.85 -12.03
N MET A 26 6.80 -5.85 -11.68
CA MET A 26 6.55 -4.97 -10.53
C MET A 26 5.25 -4.17 -10.68
N ILE A 27 4.99 -3.63 -11.88
CA ILE A 27 3.75 -2.87 -12.14
C ILE A 27 2.52 -3.76 -11.99
N LEU A 28 2.56 -4.98 -12.52
CA LEU A 28 1.45 -5.93 -12.43
C LEU A 28 1.20 -6.39 -10.99
N GLU A 29 2.25 -6.61 -10.20
CA GLU A 29 2.16 -6.94 -8.79
C GLU A 29 1.50 -5.80 -8.01
N GLU A 30 1.95 -4.56 -8.19
CA GLU A 30 1.39 -3.38 -7.52
C GLU A 30 -0.10 -3.19 -7.82
N ILE A 31 -0.51 -3.35 -9.10
CA ILE A 31 -1.92 -3.25 -9.49
C ILE A 31 -2.79 -4.30 -8.77
N GLU A 32 -2.29 -5.52 -8.62
CA GLU A 32 -3.02 -6.59 -7.93
C GLU A 32 -2.98 -6.42 -6.40
N ASP A 33 -1.91 -5.87 -5.84
CA ASP A 33 -1.84 -5.48 -4.42
C ASP A 33 -2.86 -4.37 -4.12
N ASP A 34 -2.89 -3.30 -4.91
CA ASP A 34 -3.87 -2.21 -4.79
C ASP A 34 -5.30 -2.75 -4.84
N ARG A 35 -5.60 -3.63 -5.81
CA ARG A 35 -6.92 -4.24 -5.93
C ARG A 35 -7.29 -5.07 -4.69
N ARG A 36 -6.34 -5.83 -4.14
CA ARG A 36 -6.54 -6.62 -2.92
C ARG A 36 -6.77 -5.73 -1.69
N TRP A 37 -6.02 -4.64 -1.59
CA TRP A 37 -6.19 -3.66 -0.51
C TRP A 37 -7.56 -2.99 -0.58
N ASP A 38 -7.97 -2.50 -1.75
CA ASP A 38 -9.29 -1.91 -1.96
C ASP A 38 -10.41 -2.87 -1.55
N GLU A 39 -10.32 -4.13 -1.98
CA GLU A 39 -11.29 -5.16 -1.63
C GLU A 39 -11.31 -5.45 -0.12
N SER A 40 -10.14 -5.54 0.52
CA SER A 40 -10.00 -5.76 1.96
C SER A 40 -10.57 -4.59 2.77
N PHE A 41 -10.21 -3.36 2.42
CA PHE A 41 -10.63 -2.16 3.13
C PHE A 41 -12.11 -1.85 2.95
N SER A 42 -12.68 -2.12 1.78
CA SER A 42 -14.12 -1.94 1.55
C SER A 42 -14.99 -2.76 2.52
N ARG A 43 -14.45 -3.88 3.04
CA ARG A 43 -15.15 -4.81 3.94
C ARG A 43 -14.82 -4.62 5.43
N SER A 44 -13.77 -3.86 5.76
CA SER A 44 -13.30 -3.68 7.13
C SER A 44 -13.71 -2.39 7.88
N PRO A 45 -14.57 -1.45 7.39
CA PRO A 45 -14.79 -0.18 8.10
C PRO A 45 -15.24 -0.33 9.56
N ASN A 46 -16.18 -1.24 9.82
CA ASN A 46 -16.69 -1.48 11.18
C ASN A 46 -15.63 -2.10 12.10
N ILE A 47 -14.77 -2.97 11.58
CA ILE A 47 -13.71 -3.62 12.36
C ILE A 47 -12.62 -2.61 12.69
N LEU A 48 -12.19 -1.80 11.71
CA LEU A 48 -11.21 -0.74 11.90
C LEU A 48 -11.71 0.32 12.87
N ALA A 49 -12.99 0.72 12.79
CA ALA A 49 -13.60 1.66 13.73
C ALA A 49 -13.59 1.12 15.18
N LYS A 50 -13.87 -0.18 15.36
CA LYS A 50 -13.77 -0.84 16.68
C LYS A 50 -12.33 -0.86 17.18
N LEU A 51 -11.38 -1.22 16.32
CA LEU A 51 -9.97 -1.24 16.67
C LEU A 51 -9.47 0.14 17.12
N ALA A 52 -9.81 1.19 16.37
CA ALA A 52 -9.49 2.57 16.71
C ALA A 52 -10.13 3.00 18.03
N ALA A 53 -11.39 2.64 18.27
CA ALA A 53 -12.07 2.95 19.53
C ALA A 53 -11.39 2.26 20.73
N SER A 54 -11.00 0.99 20.59
CA SER A 54 -10.26 0.26 21.62
C SER A 54 -8.90 0.89 21.91
N ALA A 55 -8.10 1.18 20.88
CA ALA A 55 -6.80 1.82 21.05
C ALA A 55 -6.90 3.18 21.77
N MET A 56 -7.92 3.97 21.44
CA MET A 56 -8.18 5.24 22.11
C MET A 56 -8.66 5.07 23.56
N ALA A 57 -9.38 4.00 23.88
CA ALA A 57 -9.78 3.68 25.25
C ALA A 57 -8.57 3.28 26.09
N GLU A 58 -7.68 2.43 25.55
CA GLU A 58 -6.42 2.03 26.19
C GLU A 58 -5.52 3.23 26.45
N TYR A 59 -5.36 4.12 25.45
CA TYR A 59 -4.60 5.36 25.61
C TYR A 59 -5.15 6.22 26.76
N ARG A 60 -6.47 6.44 26.81
CA ARG A 60 -7.12 7.22 27.88
C ARG A 60 -7.03 6.54 29.25
N ALA A 61 -6.93 5.22 29.28
CA ALA A 61 -6.72 4.44 30.50
C ALA A 61 -5.25 4.41 30.95
N GLY A 62 -4.32 5.04 30.21
CA GLY A 62 -2.89 5.00 30.52
C GLY A 62 -2.25 3.64 30.27
N GLN A 63 -2.86 2.81 29.41
CA GLN A 63 -2.39 1.45 29.09
C GLN A 63 -1.46 1.42 27.87
N THR A 64 -1.14 2.58 27.29
CA THR A 64 -0.22 2.73 26.16
C THR A 64 1.09 3.34 26.63
N GLN A 65 2.18 3.04 25.92
CA GLN A 65 3.47 3.70 26.09
C GLN A 65 3.86 4.47 24.82
N GLU A 66 4.74 5.45 24.97
CA GLU A 66 5.33 6.12 23.82
C GLU A 66 6.19 5.13 23.02
N LEU A 67 6.10 5.23 21.70
CA LEU A 67 6.89 4.41 20.80
C LEU A 67 8.33 4.96 20.77
N ASP A 68 9.31 4.14 21.17
CA ASP A 68 10.73 4.45 20.99
C ASP A 68 11.25 3.73 19.74
N PRO A 69 11.48 4.46 18.61
CA PRO A 69 11.88 3.85 17.36
C PRO A 69 13.25 3.17 17.39
N GLU A 70 14.12 3.54 18.33
CA GLU A 70 15.48 2.98 18.45
C GLU A 70 15.48 1.61 19.15
N THR A 71 14.32 1.17 19.65
CA THR A 71 14.14 -0.11 20.35
C THR A 71 13.22 -1.10 19.64
N LEU A 72 12.83 -0.78 18.39
CA LEU A 72 11.99 -1.62 17.53
C LEU A 72 12.73 -2.81 16.91
#